data_AF-A0A9P8IGV2-F1
#
_entry.id   AF-A0A9P8IGV2-F1
#
_cell.length_a   1.000
_cell.length_b   1.000
_cell.length_c   1.000
_cell.angle_alpha   90.00
_cell.angle_beta   90.00
_cell.angle_gamma   90.00
#
_symmetry.space_group_name_H-M   'P 1'
#
loop_
_entity.id
_entity.type
_entity.pdbx_description
1 polymer ?
#
loop_
_entity_poly.entity_id
_entity_poly.type
_entity_poly.pdbx_seq_one_letter_code
_entity_poly.pdbx_strand_id
1 'polypeptide(L)'
;MADTMLDQKYEDLLVKAGDTNVYRHGRIGTVNVVISCLLEPPHAADAARTAQNMAATFIGIKAIVMIGFGSGVPNAGTRLGDLVISSAIIRYDRDAELNLTSIPNIAERAANVLQREIGQDGYWLSSSLYPAISKYPDLLQFSQRQNTCSDPSDYPQLHYRDIGLESQGIQSEELQDRLAPLKSIICFDDVAAGSREGDTWKRYAAANAVSYAKEIIQVMASNLMNSVRGLEGTEEIVPPPMDPRLPPFQPHQYPSHGNAVLLVIPTKNEFKRRVLQQAFRQRVPSDVVLHTLVVPVESDVGEQPYNEAGSTGAHNRISNALLRLDAVEYEETFRDRKIGIVIVACIESYIQTDNIDRPTDYGVVAIHNATTRQTEVCLSRGVTVPPAYVDRARRFGFEGDPNRGRVTVGQILAANAPGIDKADWQAVLARHSRYDLLKDALAQLPIPL
;
A
#
# COMPACT_ATOMS: atom_id res chain seq x y z
N MET A 1 9.99 -23.86 -7.55
CA MET A 1 9.56 -22.46 -7.38
C MET A 1 10.06 -21.55 -8.50
N ALA A 2 11.30 -21.66 -9.00
CA ALA A 2 11.77 -20.85 -10.13
C ALA A 2 10.81 -20.83 -11.35
N ASP A 3 10.36 -22.01 -11.78
CA ASP A 3 9.42 -22.15 -12.90
C ASP A 3 8.05 -21.48 -12.69
N THR A 4 7.60 -21.35 -11.45
CA THR A 4 6.29 -20.73 -11.13
C THR A 4 6.37 -19.21 -11.13
N MET A 5 7.58 -18.64 -11.16
CA MET A 5 7.81 -17.21 -11.21
C MET A 5 7.57 -16.64 -12.61
N LEU A 6 7.84 -17.43 -13.65
CA LEU A 6 7.76 -17.02 -15.06
C LEU A 6 6.30 -16.91 -15.54
N ASP A 7 5.97 -15.78 -16.17
CA ASP A 7 4.68 -15.62 -16.87
C ASP A 7 4.70 -16.36 -18.21
N GLN A 8 5.88 -16.46 -18.84
CA GLN A 8 6.12 -17.26 -20.04
C GLN A 8 7.50 -17.93 -19.94
N LYS A 9 7.58 -19.21 -20.30
CA LYS A 9 8.84 -19.95 -20.42
C LYS A 9 9.36 -19.92 -21.85
N TYR A 10 10.68 -19.86 -22.00
CA TYR A 10 11.36 -19.94 -23.29
C TYR A 10 12.21 -21.20 -23.40
N GLU A 11 12.61 -21.53 -24.63
CA GLU A 11 13.61 -22.56 -24.88
C GLU A 11 14.97 -22.14 -24.32
N ASP A 12 15.81 -23.14 -24.04
CA ASP A 12 17.12 -22.90 -23.45
C ASP A 12 18.06 -22.19 -24.44
N LEU A 13 18.73 -21.14 -23.96
CA LEU A 13 19.74 -20.42 -24.74
C LEU A 13 21.09 -21.13 -24.68
N LEU A 14 21.93 -20.87 -25.68
CA LEU A 14 23.32 -21.33 -25.69
C LEU A 14 24.09 -20.70 -24.53
N VAL A 15 24.68 -21.57 -23.70
CA VAL A 15 25.51 -21.17 -22.57
C VAL A 15 26.97 -21.06 -23.03
N LYS A 16 27.70 -20.08 -22.49
CA LYS A 16 29.09 -19.81 -22.86
C LYS A 16 29.98 -21.03 -22.51
N ALA A 17 30.96 -21.32 -23.35
CA ALA A 17 31.94 -22.37 -23.06
C ALA A 17 32.65 -22.11 -21.71
N GLY A 18 32.63 -23.11 -20.83
CA GLY A 18 33.19 -23.03 -19.47
C GLY A 18 32.20 -22.61 -18.38
N ASP A 19 30.99 -22.17 -18.75
CA ASP A 19 29.91 -21.94 -17.80
C ASP A 19 29.10 -23.22 -17.60
N THR A 20 29.18 -23.79 -16.39
CA THR A 20 28.56 -25.08 -16.04
C THR A 20 27.21 -24.91 -15.33
N ASN A 21 26.69 -23.69 -15.25
CA ASN A 21 25.43 -23.41 -14.58
C ASN A 21 24.23 -23.87 -15.42
N VAL A 22 23.14 -24.25 -14.74
CA VAL A 22 21.86 -24.56 -15.37
C VAL A 22 20.96 -23.33 -15.30
N TYR A 23 20.53 -22.85 -16.45
CA TYR A 23 19.69 -21.67 -16.57
C TYR A 23 18.29 -22.02 -17.05
N ARG A 24 17.31 -21.30 -16.52
CA ARG A 24 15.91 -21.30 -16.98
C ARG A 24 15.59 -19.95 -17.59
N HIS A 25 14.99 -19.96 -18.77
CA HIS A 25 14.73 -18.76 -19.55
C HIS A 25 13.24 -18.47 -19.61
N GLY A 26 12.88 -17.18 -19.56
CA GLY A 26 11.50 -16.79 -19.70
C GLY A 26 11.27 -15.29 -19.60
N ARG A 27 10.04 -14.93 -19.27
CA ARG A 27 9.57 -13.55 -19.15
C ARG A 27 8.74 -13.36 -17.88
N ILE A 28 8.92 -12.21 -17.26
CA ILE A 28 8.06 -11.68 -16.19
C ILE A 28 7.61 -10.29 -16.63
N GLY A 29 6.30 -10.05 -16.73
CA GLY A 29 5.77 -8.84 -17.32
C GLY A 29 6.32 -8.61 -18.73
N THR A 30 7.03 -7.49 -18.92
CA THR A 30 7.63 -7.09 -20.21
C THR A 30 9.14 -7.37 -20.28
N VAL A 31 9.75 -7.93 -19.24
CA VAL A 31 11.21 -8.15 -19.18
C VAL A 31 11.56 -9.62 -19.30
N ASN A 32 12.59 -9.90 -20.10
CA ASN A 32 13.19 -11.23 -20.18
C ASN A 32 14.01 -11.50 -18.92
N VAL A 33 13.91 -12.71 -18.40
CA VAL A 33 14.60 -13.15 -17.19
C VAL A 33 15.33 -14.46 -17.44
N VAL A 34 16.47 -14.60 -16.78
CA VAL A 34 17.24 -15.84 -16.71
C VAL A 34 17.39 -16.18 -15.24
N ILE A 35 17.03 -17.41 -14.87
CA ILE A 35 17.06 -17.89 -13.48
C ILE A 35 18.06 -19.04 -13.39
N SER A 36 18.96 -18.97 -12.41
CA SER A 36 19.79 -20.12 -12.02
C SER A 36 19.42 -20.55 -10.61
N CYS A 37 19.28 -21.86 -10.40
CA CYS A 37 19.06 -22.46 -9.08
C CYS A 37 20.35 -23.15 -8.66
N LEU A 38 20.95 -22.71 -7.55
CA LEU A 38 22.13 -23.38 -6.99
C LEU A 38 21.72 -24.70 -6.33
N LEU A 39 22.56 -25.72 -6.47
CA LEU A 39 22.38 -27.00 -5.78
C LEU A 39 22.73 -26.83 -4.29
N GLU A 40 22.00 -27.53 -3.42
CA GLU A 40 22.26 -27.49 -1.97
C GLU A 40 23.46 -28.34 -1.53
N PRO A 41 24.23 -27.89 -0.53
CA PRO A 41 24.18 -26.55 0.11
C PRO A 41 25.06 -25.55 -0.67
N PRO A 42 24.53 -24.40 -1.14
CA PRO A 42 25.35 -23.43 -1.83
C PRO A 42 26.06 -22.50 -0.82
N HIS A 43 27.35 -22.25 -1.02
CA HIS A 43 28.05 -21.18 -0.31
C HIS A 43 27.83 -19.84 -1.02
N ALA A 44 28.03 -18.73 -0.30
CA ALA A 44 27.88 -17.40 -0.88
C ALA A 44 28.81 -17.18 -2.11
N ALA A 45 30.01 -17.79 -2.15
CA ALA A 45 30.85 -17.81 -3.37
C ALA A 45 30.17 -18.40 -4.59
N ASP A 46 29.38 -19.46 -4.40
CA ASP A 46 28.74 -20.16 -5.51
C ASP A 46 27.69 -19.26 -6.13
N ALA A 47 26.99 -18.48 -5.31
CA ALA A 47 26.06 -17.46 -5.76
C ALA A 47 26.76 -16.32 -6.50
N ALA A 48 27.88 -15.80 -5.96
CA ALA A 48 28.68 -14.77 -6.62
C ALA A 48 29.27 -15.26 -7.96
N ARG A 49 29.80 -16.49 -8.01
CA ARG A 49 30.34 -17.12 -9.23
C ARG A 49 29.25 -17.32 -10.27
N THR A 50 28.08 -17.76 -9.85
CA THR A 50 26.93 -17.95 -10.76
C THR A 50 26.46 -16.63 -11.32
N ALA A 51 26.37 -15.58 -10.51
CA ALA A 51 26.01 -14.24 -10.95
C ALA A 51 27.01 -13.68 -11.98
N GLN A 52 28.31 -13.86 -11.73
CA GLN A 52 29.38 -13.46 -12.66
C GLN A 52 29.31 -14.23 -13.98
N ASN A 53 29.18 -15.56 -13.92
CA ASN A 53 29.01 -16.40 -15.10
C ASN A 53 27.76 -15.99 -15.89
N MET A 54 26.64 -15.77 -15.21
CA MET A 54 25.39 -15.34 -15.82
C MET A 54 25.57 -13.99 -16.55
N ALA A 55 26.20 -13.00 -15.92
CA ALA A 55 26.50 -11.71 -16.54
C ALA A 55 27.46 -11.83 -17.74
N ALA A 56 28.42 -12.76 -17.68
CA ALA A 56 29.36 -13.02 -18.77
C ALA A 56 28.75 -13.82 -19.94
N THR A 57 27.78 -14.69 -19.66
CA THR A 57 27.07 -15.52 -20.65
C THR A 57 25.96 -14.71 -21.32
N PHE A 58 25.21 -13.90 -20.57
CA PHE A 58 24.08 -13.12 -21.06
C PHE A 58 24.41 -11.62 -21.03
N ILE A 59 25.02 -11.13 -22.11
CA ILE A 59 25.50 -9.73 -22.26
C ILE A 59 24.41 -8.64 -22.10
N GLY A 60 23.13 -9.01 -22.06
CA GLY A 60 21.98 -8.11 -21.91
C GLY A 60 21.46 -7.95 -20.47
N ILE A 61 22.12 -8.51 -19.46
CA ILE A 61 21.67 -8.41 -18.06
C ILE A 61 21.79 -6.97 -17.56
N LYS A 62 20.66 -6.44 -17.07
CA LYS A 62 20.55 -5.06 -16.54
C LYS A 62 20.62 -4.98 -15.01
N ALA A 63 20.27 -6.07 -14.34
CA ALA A 63 20.23 -6.20 -12.89
C ALA A 63 20.20 -7.69 -12.51
N ILE A 64 20.66 -8.01 -11.30
CA ILE A 64 20.58 -9.36 -10.73
C ILE A 64 19.78 -9.31 -9.43
N VAL A 65 18.80 -10.19 -9.28
CA VAL A 65 18.07 -10.37 -8.01
C VAL A 65 18.50 -11.70 -7.41
N MET A 66 19.13 -11.65 -6.24
CA MET A 66 19.58 -12.82 -5.51
C MET A 66 18.56 -13.15 -4.42
N ILE A 67 18.22 -14.43 -4.33
CA ILE A 67 17.21 -14.94 -3.41
C ILE A 67 17.83 -16.08 -2.61
N GLY A 68 17.58 -16.13 -1.30
CA GLY A 68 17.94 -17.30 -0.50
C GLY A 68 17.23 -17.35 0.84
N PHE A 69 17.89 -18.00 1.79
CA PHE A 69 17.50 -18.07 3.19
C PHE A 69 18.70 -17.66 4.06
N GLY A 70 18.43 -16.88 5.11
CA GLY A 70 19.41 -16.48 6.11
C GLY A 70 19.02 -17.01 7.49
N SER A 71 19.97 -17.10 8.41
CA SER A 71 19.68 -17.33 9.83
C SER A 71 19.61 -16.00 10.56
N GLY A 72 18.53 -15.76 11.29
CA GLY A 72 18.29 -14.46 11.90
C GLY A 72 19.32 -13.98 12.87
N VAL A 73 19.46 -12.66 12.92
CA VAL A 73 20.16 -12.02 14.04
C VAL A 73 19.28 -12.20 15.27
N PRO A 74 19.76 -12.84 16.35
CA PRO A 74 18.99 -12.97 17.59
C PRO A 74 18.47 -11.60 18.05
N ASN A 75 17.18 -11.53 18.43
CA ASN A 75 16.49 -10.31 18.86
C ASN A 75 16.15 -9.28 17.77
N ALA A 76 16.23 -9.63 16.48
CA ALA A 76 15.88 -8.73 15.37
C ALA A 76 14.37 -8.62 15.06
N GLY A 77 13.52 -9.31 15.84
CA GLY A 77 12.07 -9.31 15.68
C GLY A 77 11.55 -10.00 14.42
N THR A 78 12.37 -10.82 13.77
CA THR A 78 12.03 -11.57 12.55
C THR A 78 11.46 -12.95 12.85
N ARG A 79 10.61 -13.43 11.94
CA ARG A 79 9.98 -14.75 11.99
C ARG A 79 10.00 -15.43 10.62
N LEU A 80 9.82 -16.75 10.62
CA LEU A 80 9.70 -17.53 9.39
C LEU A 80 8.65 -16.92 8.45
N GLY A 81 9.04 -16.69 7.20
CA GLY A 81 8.18 -16.09 6.19
C GLY A 81 8.38 -14.59 6.02
N ASP A 82 8.95 -13.90 7.01
CA ASP A 82 9.38 -12.51 6.86
C ASP A 82 10.56 -12.43 5.89
N LEU A 83 10.62 -11.33 5.15
CA LEU A 83 11.67 -11.09 4.16
C LEU A 83 12.57 -9.95 4.60
N VAL A 84 13.87 -10.15 4.49
CA VAL A 84 14.88 -9.10 4.59
C VAL A 84 15.30 -8.69 3.20
N ILE A 85 15.19 -7.39 2.92
CA ILE A 85 15.45 -6.78 1.62
C ILE A 85 16.62 -5.84 1.77
N SER A 86 17.63 -6.07 0.94
CA SER A 86 18.87 -5.32 0.99
C SER A 86 19.30 -4.85 -0.39
N SER A 87 19.57 -3.55 -0.47
CA SER A 87 20.27 -2.90 -1.58
C SER A 87 21.78 -2.82 -1.37
N ALA A 88 22.29 -3.16 -0.16
CA ALA A 88 23.71 -3.08 0.18
C ALA A 88 24.16 -4.21 1.12
N ILE A 89 25.25 -4.87 0.77
CA ILE A 89 25.97 -5.80 1.65
C ILE A 89 26.85 -4.95 2.57
N ILE A 90 26.64 -5.01 3.90
CA ILE A 90 27.51 -4.30 4.86
C ILE A 90 28.79 -5.10 5.08
N ARG A 91 29.92 -4.38 5.10
CA ARG A 91 31.21 -4.85 5.62
C ARG A 91 31.15 -4.83 7.15
N TYR A 92 31.34 -5.97 7.80
CA TYR A 92 31.64 -6.03 9.23
C TYR A 92 33.14 -5.76 9.45
N ASP A 93 33.61 -4.54 9.17
CA ASP A 93 34.83 -4.04 9.80
C ASP A 93 34.72 -2.54 10.09
N ARG A 94 35.27 -2.14 11.24
CA ARG A 94 35.01 -0.87 11.93
C ARG A 94 35.44 0.36 11.10
N ASP A 95 34.68 1.44 11.28
CA ASP A 95 35.02 2.84 10.97
C ASP A 95 35.06 3.33 9.51
N ALA A 96 34.44 2.64 8.56
CA ALA A 96 34.24 3.21 7.22
C ALA A 96 32.88 3.93 7.11
N GLU A 97 32.88 5.27 7.13
CA GLU A 97 31.79 6.07 6.56
C GLU A 97 31.60 5.68 5.08
N LEU A 98 30.59 4.85 4.82
CA LEU A 98 30.17 4.47 3.47
C LEU A 98 29.62 5.72 2.77
N ASN A 99 30.47 6.40 1.98
CA ASN A 99 30.04 7.41 1.02
C ASN A 99 29.18 6.73 -0.09
N LEU A 100 27.91 6.51 0.22
CA LEU A 100 26.86 6.04 -0.70
C LEU A 100 26.40 7.20 -1.60
N THR A 101 27.26 7.65 -2.51
CA THR A 101 26.90 8.64 -3.55
C THR A 101 26.72 8.01 -4.94
N SER A 102 26.46 6.71 -5.03
CA SER A 102 26.13 6.06 -6.30
C SER A 102 24.67 6.32 -6.68
N ILE A 103 24.42 6.64 -7.95
CA ILE A 103 23.07 6.73 -8.50
C ILE A 103 22.43 5.33 -8.39
N PRO A 104 21.25 5.19 -7.75
CA PRO A 104 20.67 3.88 -7.54
C PRO A 104 20.38 3.16 -8.86
N ASN A 105 20.72 1.88 -8.91
CA ASN A 105 20.47 1.04 -10.08
C ASN A 105 18.96 0.73 -10.23
N ILE A 106 18.54 0.13 -11.35
CA ILE A 106 17.10 -0.10 -11.62
C ILE A 106 16.44 -1.03 -10.59
N ALA A 107 17.16 -2.02 -10.06
CA ALA A 107 16.66 -2.89 -9.02
C ALA A 107 16.49 -2.12 -7.72
N GLU A 108 17.51 -1.38 -7.27
CA GLU A 108 17.43 -0.54 -6.06
C GLU A 108 16.29 0.47 -6.13
N ARG A 109 16.10 1.12 -7.29
CA ARG A 109 14.96 2.01 -7.52
C ARG A 109 13.63 1.25 -7.37
N ALA A 110 13.52 0.06 -7.94
CA ALA A 110 12.32 -0.75 -7.85
C ALA A 110 12.01 -1.18 -6.41
N ALA A 111 13.01 -1.62 -5.63
CA ALA A 111 12.81 -1.90 -4.20
C ALA A 111 12.43 -0.65 -3.42
N ASN A 112 13.05 0.50 -3.69
CA ASN A 112 12.69 1.77 -3.04
C ASN A 112 11.26 2.22 -3.41
N VAL A 113 10.80 1.97 -4.63
CA VAL A 113 9.40 2.21 -5.02
C VAL A 113 8.49 1.28 -4.24
N LEU A 114 8.74 -0.03 -4.26
CA LEU A 114 7.92 -1.01 -3.55
C LEU A 114 7.86 -0.71 -2.05
N GLN A 115 8.98 -0.39 -1.42
CA GLN A 115 9.03 0.06 -0.02
C GLN A 115 8.12 1.27 0.24
N ARG A 116 8.06 2.23 -0.67
CA ARG A 116 7.20 3.43 -0.51
C ARG A 116 5.72 3.14 -0.76
N GLU A 117 5.41 2.12 -1.57
CA GLU A 117 4.03 1.72 -1.85
C GLU A 117 3.39 0.99 -0.68
N ILE A 118 4.11 0.02 -0.11
CA ILE A 118 3.55 -0.95 0.85
C ILE A 118 4.23 -0.93 2.23
N GLY A 119 5.34 -0.21 2.39
CA GLY A 119 6.11 -0.21 3.63
C GLY A 119 6.54 -1.63 4.01
N GLN A 120 6.20 -2.03 5.23
CA GLN A 120 6.50 -3.34 5.80
C GLN A 120 5.40 -4.39 5.56
N ASP A 121 4.25 -4.00 4.99
CA ASP A 121 3.10 -4.90 4.82
C ASP A 121 3.36 -5.93 3.70
N GLY A 122 3.54 -7.20 4.10
CA GLY A 122 3.68 -8.33 3.19
C GLY A 122 2.40 -9.16 3.01
N TYR A 123 1.21 -8.67 3.39
CA TYR A 123 -0.07 -9.37 3.19
C TYR A 123 -0.25 -9.89 1.74
N TRP A 124 0.14 -9.08 0.76
CA TRP A 124 0.06 -9.40 -0.67
C TRP A 124 0.98 -10.55 -1.10
N LEU A 125 2.02 -10.88 -0.32
CA LEU A 125 2.86 -12.05 -0.59
C LEU A 125 2.03 -13.31 -0.49
N SER A 126 1.19 -13.42 0.55
CA SER A 126 0.34 -14.58 0.77
C SER A 126 -0.68 -14.75 -0.35
N SER A 127 -1.35 -13.65 -0.77
CA SER A 127 -2.31 -13.69 -1.89
C SER A 127 -1.64 -14.07 -3.21
N SER A 128 -0.44 -13.55 -3.47
CA SER A 128 0.37 -13.88 -4.66
C SER A 128 0.91 -15.30 -4.63
N LEU A 129 1.17 -15.83 -3.43
CA LEU A 129 1.74 -17.15 -3.22
C LEU A 129 0.72 -18.27 -3.45
N TYR A 130 -0.54 -18.08 -3.03
CA TYR A 130 -1.57 -19.13 -3.03
C TYR A 130 -1.69 -19.86 -4.38
N PRO A 131 -1.77 -19.19 -5.55
CA PRO A 131 -1.81 -19.88 -6.83
C PRO A 131 -0.59 -20.77 -7.09
N ALA A 132 0.62 -20.32 -6.71
CA ALA A 132 1.87 -21.03 -6.95
C ALA A 132 2.01 -22.30 -6.09
N ILE A 133 1.47 -22.25 -4.86
CA ILE A 133 1.56 -23.37 -3.91
C ILE A 133 0.31 -24.25 -3.85
N SER A 134 -0.79 -23.86 -4.51
CA SER A 134 -2.07 -24.59 -4.52
C SER A 134 -1.95 -26.08 -4.87
N LYS A 135 -1.00 -26.43 -5.75
CA LYS A 135 -0.70 -27.80 -6.18
C LYS A 135 0.15 -28.63 -5.20
N TYR A 136 0.54 -28.05 -4.06
CA TYR A 136 1.34 -28.69 -3.02
C TYR A 136 0.56 -28.65 -1.69
N PRO A 137 -0.27 -29.66 -1.39
CA PRO A 137 -1.18 -29.63 -0.24
C PRO A 137 -0.47 -29.44 1.11
N ASP A 138 0.72 -30.04 1.27
CA ASP A 138 1.58 -29.91 2.44
C ASP A 138 1.99 -28.45 2.67
N LEU A 139 2.42 -27.78 1.60
CA LEU A 139 2.87 -26.40 1.63
C LEU A 139 1.72 -25.41 1.79
N LEU A 140 0.58 -25.68 1.17
CA LEU A 140 -0.64 -24.88 1.33
C LEU A 140 -1.12 -24.92 2.78
N GLN A 141 -1.22 -26.11 3.37
CA GLN A 141 -1.61 -26.27 4.76
C GLN A 141 -0.60 -25.61 5.71
N PHE A 142 0.69 -25.72 5.42
CA PHE A 142 1.74 -25.05 6.19
C PHE A 142 1.57 -23.52 6.14
N SER A 143 1.38 -22.94 4.95
CA SER A 143 1.15 -21.51 4.76
C SER A 143 -0.08 -21.00 5.49
N GLN A 144 -1.18 -21.75 5.48
CA GLN A 144 -2.42 -21.37 6.19
C GLN A 144 -2.25 -21.38 7.71
N ARG A 145 -1.41 -22.27 8.25
CA ARG A 145 -1.08 -22.29 9.68
C ARG A 145 -0.20 -21.12 10.12
N GLN A 146 0.62 -20.57 9.21
CA GLN A 146 1.42 -19.38 9.53
C GLN A 146 0.59 -18.10 9.46
N ASN A 147 -0.40 -18.04 8.57
CA ASN A 147 -1.22 -16.85 8.31
C ASN A 147 -2.66 -17.06 8.83
N THR A 148 -2.90 -16.94 10.13
CA THR A 148 -4.19 -17.30 10.76
C THR A 148 -5.35 -16.33 10.47
N CYS A 149 -5.20 -15.38 9.54
CA CYS A 149 -6.20 -14.36 9.14
C CYS A 149 -6.80 -13.55 10.30
N SER A 150 -6.26 -13.69 11.51
CA SER A 150 -6.84 -13.17 12.75
C SER A 150 -6.13 -11.88 13.17
N ASP A 151 -4.82 -11.78 12.94
CA ASP A 151 -4.01 -10.59 13.21
C ASP A 151 -3.20 -10.19 11.95
N PRO A 152 -3.15 -8.91 11.54
CA PRO A 152 -2.25 -8.45 10.47
C PRO A 152 -0.77 -8.79 10.67
N SER A 153 -0.32 -8.90 11.93
CA SER A 153 1.02 -9.37 12.28
C SER A 153 1.23 -10.87 12.00
N ASP A 154 0.17 -11.62 11.69
CA ASP A 154 0.25 -13.01 11.23
C ASP A 154 0.79 -13.11 9.79
N TYR A 155 0.79 -12.03 9.00
CA TYR A 155 1.31 -12.02 7.62
C TYR A 155 2.79 -11.65 7.52
N PRO A 156 3.54 -12.19 6.53
CA PRO A 156 4.93 -11.84 6.31
C PRO A 156 5.20 -10.35 6.42
N GLN A 157 6.26 -9.97 7.14
CA GLN A 157 6.72 -8.59 7.20
C GLN A 157 7.95 -8.38 6.32
N LEU A 158 8.06 -7.17 5.76
CA LEU A 158 9.18 -6.76 4.92
C LEU A 158 10.15 -5.88 5.71
N HIS A 159 11.40 -6.31 5.81
CA HIS A 159 12.44 -5.65 6.58
C HIS A 159 13.52 -5.10 5.66
N TYR A 160 13.51 -3.80 5.43
CA TYR A 160 14.51 -3.12 4.60
C TYR A 160 15.71 -2.75 5.46
N ARG A 161 16.79 -3.52 5.33
CA ARG A 161 18.03 -3.32 6.09
C ARG A 161 19.21 -3.95 5.37
N ASP A 162 20.37 -3.43 5.70
CA ASP A 162 21.62 -4.00 5.24
C ASP A 162 21.92 -5.33 5.93
N ILE A 163 22.68 -6.17 5.23
CA ILE A 163 22.92 -7.56 5.64
C ILE A 163 24.40 -7.77 5.88
N GLY A 164 24.73 -8.38 7.03
CA GLY A 164 26.04 -8.94 7.31
C GLY A 164 26.10 -10.41 6.87
N LEU A 165 26.99 -10.73 5.93
CA LEU A 165 27.23 -12.10 5.47
C LEU A 165 28.30 -12.75 6.36
N GLU A 166 27.94 -13.25 7.54
CA GLU A 166 28.91 -13.91 8.45
C GLU A 166 28.84 -15.44 8.51
N SER A 167 27.97 -16.11 7.76
CA SER A 167 27.91 -17.58 7.77
C SER A 167 28.54 -18.20 6.51
N GLN A 168 29.66 -18.91 6.71
CA GLN A 168 30.31 -19.88 5.80
C GLN A 168 31.52 -19.42 4.96
N GLY A 169 32.54 -18.87 5.61
CA GLY A 169 33.94 -19.09 5.22
C GLY A 169 34.49 -18.25 4.05
N ILE A 170 33.73 -17.27 3.57
CA ILE A 170 34.21 -16.25 2.62
C ILE A 170 33.98 -14.90 3.26
N GLN A 171 35.04 -14.10 3.35
CA GLN A 171 34.96 -12.77 3.91
C GLN A 171 34.07 -11.90 3.02
N SER A 172 33.17 -11.14 3.64
CA SER A 172 32.20 -10.25 2.98
C SER A 172 32.80 -9.38 1.87
N GLU A 173 34.10 -9.06 1.95
CA GLU A 173 34.87 -8.33 0.94
C GLU A 173 34.87 -8.99 -0.44
N GLU A 174 35.13 -10.31 -0.54
CA GLU A 174 35.22 -10.97 -1.85
C GLU A 174 33.85 -11.04 -2.53
N LEU A 175 32.79 -11.24 -1.74
CA LEU A 175 31.42 -11.25 -2.24
C LEU A 175 30.97 -9.86 -2.70
N GLN A 176 31.26 -8.83 -1.91
CA GLN A 176 30.91 -7.47 -2.25
C GLN A 176 31.67 -7.01 -3.50
N ASP A 177 32.97 -7.25 -3.61
CA ASP A 177 33.76 -6.89 -4.80
C ASP A 177 33.25 -7.60 -6.07
N ARG A 178 32.79 -8.84 -5.93
CA ARG A 178 32.28 -9.65 -7.04
C ARG A 178 30.86 -9.28 -7.45
N LEU A 179 30.02 -8.81 -6.52
CA LEU A 179 28.63 -8.43 -6.76
C LEU A 179 28.43 -6.93 -7.01
N ALA A 180 29.32 -6.07 -6.50
CA ALA A 180 29.32 -4.62 -6.70
C ALA A 180 29.16 -4.21 -8.18
N PRO A 181 29.85 -4.82 -9.16
CA PRO A 181 29.64 -4.45 -10.56
C PRO A 181 28.28 -4.90 -11.12
N LEU A 182 27.59 -5.84 -10.45
CA LEU A 182 26.42 -6.53 -10.99
C LEU A 182 25.07 -5.89 -10.64
N LYS A 183 25.06 -4.76 -9.91
CA LYS A 183 23.83 -3.97 -9.61
C LYS A 183 22.72 -4.88 -9.06
N SER A 184 22.96 -5.43 -7.87
CA SER A 184 22.15 -6.52 -7.30
C SER A 184 21.23 -6.08 -6.16
N ILE A 185 20.08 -6.76 -6.03
CA ILE A 185 19.30 -6.79 -4.78
C ILE A 185 19.39 -8.17 -4.18
N ILE A 186 19.40 -8.23 -2.85
CA ILE A 186 19.39 -9.47 -2.11
C ILE A 186 18.14 -9.56 -1.24
N CYS A 187 17.39 -10.65 -1.40
CA CYS A 187 16.20 -10.97 -0.62
C CYS A 187 16.40 -12.30 0.10
N PHE A 188 16.32 -12.31 1.43
CA PHE A 188 16.41 -13.53 2.22
C PHE A 188 15.20 -13.69 3.14
N ASP A 189 14.69 -14.91 3.26
CA ASP A 189 13.82 -15.29 4.37
C ASP A 189 14.68 -15.44 5.63
N ASP A 190 14.27 -14.80 6.71
CA ASP A 190 14.96 -14.90 7.99
C ASP A 190 14.44 -16.12 8.77
N VAL A 191 15.30 -17.13 8.88
CA VAL A 191 15.04 -18.36 9.63
C VAL A 191 15.55 -18.18 11.06
N ALA A 192 14.63 -18.02 12.02
CA ALA A 192 14.97 -18.11 13.44
C ALA A 192 15.69 -19.44 13.72
N ALA A 193 16.87 -19.38 14.33
CA ALA A 193 17.66 -20.55 14.68
C ALA A 193 16.89 -21.43 15.68
N GLY A 194 16.53 -22.64 15.25
CA GLY A 194 15.86 -23.61 16.12
C GLY A 194 14.99 -24.60 15.36
N SER A 195 15.61 -25.71 14.94
CA SER A 195 14.99 -27.04 14.82
C SER A 195 13.51 -27.07 14.40
N ARG A 196 13.24 -27.18 13.08
CA ARG A 196 11.95 -27.69 12.58
C ARG A 196 12.22 -28.88 11.66
N GLU A 197 11.71 -30.04 12.03
CA GLU A 197 11.78 -31.27 11.22
C GLU A 197 11.12 -31.06 9.85
N GLY A 198 11.75 -31.59 8.79
CA GLY A 198 11.24 -31.57 7.42
C GLY A 198 11.61 -30.34 6.58
N ASP A 199 11.50 -30.46 5.25
CA ASP A 199 11.90 -29.42 4.29
C ASP A 199 10.76 -28.46 3.88
N THR A 200 9.54 -28.63 4.41
CA THR A 200 8.37 -27.82 4.02
C THR A 200 8.54 -26.34 4.36
N TRP A 201 9.18 -26.01 5.49
CA TRP A 201 9.45 -24.62 5.85
C TRP A 201 10.43 -23.94 4.89
N LYS A 202 11.44 -24.66 4.38
CA LYS A 202 12.38 -24.14 3.36
C LYS A 202 11.63 -23.80 2.07
N ARG A 203 10.70 -24.66 1.67
CA ARG A 203 9.85 -24.45 0.50
C ARG A 203 8.92 -23.25 0.67
N TYR A 204 8.41 -23.02 1.88
CA TYR A 204 7.59 -21.86 2.22
C TYR A 204 8.40 -20.56 2.14
N ALA A 205 9.54 -20.53 2.83
CA ALA A 205 10.48 -19.41 2.83
C ALA A 205 10.93 -19.03 1.41
N ALA A 206 11.39 -20.02 0.63
CA ALA A 206 11.80 -19.80 -0.75
C ALA A 206 10.66 -19.26 -1.62
N ALA A 207 9.41 -19.68 -1.36
CA ALA A 207 8.29 -19.24 -2.16
C ALA A 207 7.88 -17.79 -1.85
N ASN A 208 7.94 -17.34 -0.58
CA ASN A 208 7.76 -15.93 -0.23
C ASN A 208 8.83 -15.05 -0.88
N ALA A 209 10.10 -15.45 -0.77
CA ALA A 209 11.20 -14.68 -1.33
C ALA A 209 11.13 -14.60 -2.88
N VAL A 210 10.70 -15.68 -3.54
CA VAL A 210 10.44 -15.69 -4.99
C VAL A 210 9.25 -14.79 -5.37
N SER A 211 8.16 -14.79 -4.59
CA SER A 211 7.03 -13.87 -4.82
C SER A 211 7.47 -12.41 -4.73
N TYR A 212 8.29 -12.07 -3.75
CA TYR A 212 8.82 -10.71 -3.61
C TYR A 212 9.74 -10.32 -4.76
N ALA A 213 10.68 -11.19 -5.13
CA ALA A 213 11.56 -10.97 -6.26
C ALA A 213 10.77 -10.78 -7.57
N LYS A 214 9.66 -11.51 -7.75
CA LYS A 214 8.78 -11.35 -8.93
C LYS A 214 8.18 -9.94 -8.96
N GLU A 215 7.72 -9.43 -7.83
CA GLU A 215 7.15 -8.09 -7.75
C GLU A 215 8.21 -7.01 -8.02
N ILE A 216 9.44 -7.14 -7.47
CA ILE A 216 10.54 -6.24 -7.83
C ILE A 216 10.77 -6.22 -9.34
N ILE A 217 10.84 -7.40 -9.97
CA ILE A 217 11.05 -7.51 -11.42
C ILE A 217 9.90 -6.85 -12.19
N GLN A 218 8.67 -6.99 -11.72
CA GLN A 218 7.51 -6.32 -12.32
C GLN A 218 7.58 -4.80 -12.16
N VAL A 219 8.07 -4.28 -11.03
CA VAL A 219 8.32 -2.84 -10.85
C VAL A 219 9.39 -2.34 -11.80
N MET A 220 10.52 -3.06 -11.92
CA MET A 220 11.58 -2.72 -12.89
C MET A 220 11.06 -2.69 -14.34
N ALA A 221 10.09 -3.55 -14.64
CA ALA A 221 9.44 -3.65 -15.95
C ALA A 221 8.32 -2.62 -16.17
N SER A 222 7.89 -1.94 -15.11
CA SER A 222 6.74 -1.05 -15.15
C SER A 222 7.07 0.30 -15.79
N ASN A 223 6.13 0.84 -16.55
CA ASN A 223 6.17 2.22 -17.04
C ASN A 223 5.58 3.21 -16.03
N LEU A 224 5.43 2.80 -14.76
CA LEU A 224 4.79 3.59 -13.72
C LEU A 224 5.76 4.60 -13.10
N MET A 225 7.06 4.28 -13.05
CA MET A 225 8.09 5.19 -12.57
C MET A 225 8.17 6.42 -13.48
N ASN A 226 7.57 7.52 -13.04
CA ASN A 226 7.41 8.74 -13.80
C ASN A 226 8.02 9.94 -13.06
N SER A 227 8.30 11.01 -13.79
CA SER A 227 8.54 12.31 -13.18
C SER A 227 7.21 13.03 -12.95
N VAL A 228 7.17 13.96 -11.99
CA VAL A 228 6.00 14.84 -11.78
C VAL A 228 5.57 15.50 -13.11
N ARG A 229 6.52 16.01 -13.89
CA ARG A 229 6.26 16.62 -15.21
C ARG A 229 5.63 15.65 -16.22
N GLY A 230 5.89 14.35 -16.10
CA GLY A 230 5.32 13.33 -16.97
C GLY A 230 3.86 13.00 -16.66
N LEU A 231 3.39 13.34 -15.46
CA LEU A 231 2.00 13.13 -15.01
C LEU A 231 1.21 14.44 -14.94
N GLU A 232 1.87 15.59 -15.08
CA GLU A 232 1.20 16.88 -14.92
C GLU A 232 0.21 17.14 -16.05
N GLY A 233 -1.07 17.33 -15.70
CA GLY A 233 -2.13 17.60 -16.67
C GLY A 233 -2.50 16.41 -17.57
N THR A 234 -2.17 15.18 -17.17
CA THR A 234 -2.57 13.97 -17.93
C THR A 234 -4.00 13.51 -17.67
N GLU A 235 -4.65 14.09 -16.65
CA GLU A 235 -5.99 13.71 -16.22
C GLU A 235 -6.96 14.89 -16.27
N GLU A 236 -8.25 14.56 -16.30
CA GLU A 236 -9.32 15.53 -16.52
C GLU A 236 -10.26 15.60 -15.33
N ILE A 237 -10.86 16.79 -15.14
CA ILE A 237 -11.91 16.98 -14.14
C ILE A 237 -13.27 16.68 -14.79
N VAL A 238 -13.95 15.66 -14.29
CA VAL A 238 -15.24 15.19 -14.81
C VAL A 238 -16.39 15.54 -13.86
N PRO A 239 -17.63 15.71 -14.36
CA PRO A 239 -18.80 15.88 -13.50
C PRO A 239 -19.06 14.60 -12.68
N PRO A 240 -19.73 14.70 -11.52
CA PRO A 240 -20.17 13.51 -10.78
C PRO A 240 -21.20 12.72 -11.61
N PRO A 241 -21.19 11.37 -11.55
CA PRO A 241 -22.11 10.55 -12.33
C PRO A 241 -23.56 10.68 -11.84
N MET A 242 -23.76 10.65 -10.52
CA MET A 242 -25.03 10.91 -9.84
C MET A 242 -24.73 11.16 -8.36
N ASP A 243 -25.53 12.02 -7.71
CA ASP A 243 -25.44 12.17 -6.26
C ASP A 243 -25.76 10.85 -5.54
N PRO A 244 -25.03 10.54 -4.46
CA PRO A 244 -25.17 9.24 -3.82
C PRO A 244 -26.42 9.24 -2.95
N ARG A 245 -27.00 8.06 -2.74
CA ARG A 245 -28.06 7.89 -1.73
C ARG A 245 -27.47 7.21 -0.52
N LEU A 246 -27.51 7.90 0.62
CA LEU A 246 -27.16 7.29 1.90
C LEU A 246 -28.39 6.57 2.47
N PRO A 247 -28.21 5.38 3.07
CA PRO A 247 -29.26 4.76 3.87
C PRO A 247 -29.72 5.69 5.00
N PRO A 248 -30.96 5.55 5.49
CA PRO A 248 -31.42 6.31 6.64
C PRO A 248 -30.55 6.02 7.87
N PHE A 249 -30.35 7.04 8.71
CA PHE A 249 -29.64 6.91 9.98
C PHE A 249 -30.59 6.44 11.09
N GLN A 250 -30.06 5.71 12.06
CA GLN A 250 -30.83 5.37 13.25
C GLN A 250 -31.22 6.65 13.99
N PRO A 251 -32.45 6.76 14.53
CA PRO A 251 -32.83 7.93 15.30
C PRO A 251 -32.07 8.00 16.63
N HIS A 252 -31.44 9.15 16.89
CA HIS A 252 -30.88 9.49 18.20
C HIS A 252 -31.76 10.57 18.86
N GLN A 253 -31.86 10.53 20.19
CA GLN A 253 -32.60 11.52 20.96
C GLN A 253 -31.62 12.35 21.78
N TYR A 254 -31.27 13.53 21.26
CA TYR A 254 -30.46 14.50 21.98
C TYR A 254 -31.38 15.52 22.66
N PRO A 255 -31.33 15.67 24.00
CA PRO A 255 -32.11 16.67 24.71
C PRO A 255 -31.76 18.08 24.21
N SER A 256 -32.78 18.87 23.90
CA SER A 256 -32.58 20.26 23.52
C SER A 256 -32.41 21.14 24.77
N HIS A 257 -31.28 21.85 24.83
CA HIS A 257 -30.93 22.75 25.94
C HIS A 257 -30.82 24.23 25.51
N GLY A 258 -31.16 24.55 24.26
CA GLY A 258 -31.10 25.90 23.73
C GLY A 258 -31.21 25.96 22.20
N ASN A 259 -30.59 26.96 21.60
CA ASN A 259 -30.57 27.19 20.15
C ASN A 259 -29.17 27.03 19.52
N ALA A 260 -28.17 26.59 20.29
CA ALA A 260 -26.81 26.41 19.76
C ALA A 260 -26.73 25.16 18.88
N VAL A 261 -25.90 25.22 17.85
CA VAL A 261 -25.62 24.12 16.92
C VAL A 261 -24.33 23.44 17.31
N LEU A 262 -24.36 22.13 17.47
CA LEU A 262 -23.17 21.30 17.58
C LEU A 262 -22.84 20.68 16.22
N LEU A 263 -21.76 21.14 15.60
CA LEU A 263 -21.15 20.52 14.43
C LEU A 263 -20.17 19.42 14.86
N VAL A 264 -20.47 18.19 14.50
CA VAL A 264 -19.64 17.02 14.74
C VAL A 264 -18.92 16.62 13.46
N ILE A 265 -17.60 16.47 13.54
CA ILE A 265 -16.75 16.13 12.40
C ILE A 265 -16.07 14.77 12.66
N PRO A 266 -16.44 13.70 11.90
CA PRO A 266 -16.09 12.33 12.22
C PRO A 266 -14.73 11.89 11.61
N THR A 267 -13.73 12.76 11.63
CA THR A 267 -12.42 12.47 11.01
C THR A 267 -11.25 13.16 11.71
N LYS A 268 -10.12 12.46 11.77
CA LYS A 268 -8.82 13.00 12.20
C LYS A 268 -8.13 13.84 11.12
N ASN A 269 -8.59 13.77 9.86
CA ASN A 269 -7.96 14.47 8.75
C ASN A 269 -8.10 15.99 8.90
N GLU A 270 -6.99 16.67 9.15
CA GLU A 270 -7.01 18.11 9.46
C GLU A 270 -7.60 18.97 8.36
N PHE A 271 -7.33 18.61 7.11
CA PHE A 271 -7.81 19.35 5.96
C PHE A 271 -9.34 19.27 5.86
N LYS A 272 -9.90 18.06 5.88
CA LYS A 272 -11.36 17.84 5.85
C LYS A 272 -12.04 18.57 7.00
N ARG A 273 -11.46 18.55 8.20
CA ARG A 273 -11.95 19.33 9.36
C ARG A 273 -11.99 20.82 9.05
N ARG A 274 -10.90 21.39 8.52
CA ARG A 274 -10.82 22.83 8.22
C ARG A 274 -11.86 23.25 7.18
N VAL A 275 -12.04 22.47 6.12
CA VAL A 275 -13.06 22.75 5.09
C VAL A 275 -14.47 22.77 5.68
N LEU A 276 -14.82 21.74 6.45
CA LEU A 276 -16.14 21.66 7.09
C LEU A 276 -16.34 22.80 8.10
N GLN A 277 -15.37 23.06 8.98
CA GLN A 277 -15.44 24.13 9.97
C GLN A 277 -15.61 25.50 9.31
N GLN A 278 -14.86 25.78 8.26
CA GLN A 278 -14.92 27.05 7.55
C GLN A 278 -16.28 27.22 6.86
N ALA A 279 -16.78 26.19 6.17
CA ALA A 279 -18.07 26.25 5.49
C ALA A 279 -19.23 26.53 6.46
N PHE A 280 -19.25 25.85 7.61
CA PHE A 280 -20.29 26.09 8.62
C PHE A 280 -20.16 27.48 9.26
N ARG A 281 -18.95 27.92 9.62
CA ARG A 281 -18.74 29.27 10.19
C ARG A 281 -19.21 30.39 9.26
N GLN A 282 -19.12 30.19 7.95
CA GLN A 282 -19.52 31.20 6.96
C GLN A 282 -21.03 31.20 6.67
N ARG A 283 -21.72 30.08 6.92
CA ARG A 283 -23.09 29.85 6.46
C ARG A 283 -24.12 29.72 7.58
N VAL A 284 -23.68 29.39 8.80
CA VAL A 284 -24.54 29.42 9.99
C VAL A 284 -24.85 30.89 10.32
N PRO A 285 -26.12 31.26 10.56
CA PRO A 285 -26.51 32.62 10.92
C PRO A 285 -25.70 33.18 12.09
N SER A 286 -25.38 34.47 12.05
CA SER A 286 -24.51 35.11 13.06
C SER A 286 -25.08 35.14 14.48
N ASP A 287 -26.40 34.99 14.61
CA ASP A 287 -27.15 34.90 15.87
C ASP A 287 -27.20 33.49 16.46
N VAL A 288 -26.74 32.48 15.71
CA VAL A 288 -26.66 31.08 16.14
C VAL A 288 -25.24 30.76 16.64
N VAL A 289 -25.14 30.29 17.88
CA VAL A 289 -23.86 29.84 18.44
C VAL A 289 -23.46 28.50 17.84
N LEU A 290 -22.31 28.45 17.16
CA LEU A 290 -21.75 27.23 16.57
C LEU A 290 -20.63 26.66 17.45
N HIS A 291 -20.85 25.46 17.97
CA HIS A 291 -19.81 24.66 18.60
C HIS A 291 -19.31 23.58 17.63
N THR A 292 -18.01 23.27 17.69
CA THR A 292 -17.44 22.16 16.91
C THR A 292 -16.88 21.10 17.84
N LEU A 293 -17.15 19.85 17.51
CA LEU A 293 -16.58 18.66 18.16
C LEU A 293 -15.97 17.75 17.09
N VAL A 294 -14.74 17.31 17.31
CA VAL A 294 -14.06 16.36 16.43
C VAL A 294 -14.14 14.99 17.09
N VAL A 295 -14.75 14.02 16.41
CA VAL A 295 -14.96 12.66 16.92
C VAL A 295 -14.35 11.68 15.92
N PRO A 296 -13.04 11.40 15.98
CA PRO A 296 -12.43 10.44 15.07
C PRO A 296 -13.09 9.07 15.24
N VAL A 297 -13.66 8.54 14.16
CA VAL A 297 -14.27 7.21 14.10
C VAL A 297 -13.81 6.51 12.84
N GLU A 298 -13.89 5.18 12.83
CA GLU A 298 -13.59 4.38 11.65
C GLU A 298 -14.75 4.44 10.64
N SER A 299 -14.40 4.32 9.35
CA SER A 299 -15.37 4.17 8.26
C SER A 299 -15.70 2.72 7.95
N ASP A 300 -14.92 1.77 8.48
CA ASP A 300 -15.07 0.32 8.28
C ASP A 300 -15.09 -0.11 6.81
N VAL A 301 -14.44 0.66 5.92
CA VAL A 301 -14.35 0.40 4.47
C VAL A 301 -12.92 0.39 3.95
N GLY A 302 -11.96 0.18 4.85
CA GLY A 302 -10.52 0.16 4.55
C GLY A 302 -9.94 1.53 4.19
N GLU A 303 -8.63 1.53 3.91
CA GLU A 303 -7.87 2.74 3.60
C GLU A 303 -8.23 3.36 2.24
N GLN A 304 -8.54 2.51 1.25
CA GLN A 304 -8.95 2.93 -0.09
C GLN A 304 -10.35 2.39 -0.43
N PRO A 305 -11.41 3.16 -0.18
CA PRO A 305 -12.75 2.80 -0.63
C PRO A 305 -12.83 2.85 -2.16
N TYR A 306 -13.52 1.87 -2.75
CA TYR A 306 -13.90 1.85 -4.15
C TYR A 306 -15.43 1.83 -4.29
N ASN A 307 -15.95 2.39 -5.39
CA ASN A 307 -17.37 2.29 -5.76
C ASN A 307 -18.32 2.67 -4.60
N GLU A 308 -19.29 1.82 -4.27
CA GLU A 308 -20.27 2.09 -3.20
C GLU A 308 -19.64 2.20 -1.80
N ALA A 309 -18.42 1.67 -1.59
CA ALA A 309 -17.72 1.78 -0.31
C ALA A 309 -17.46 3.25 0.08
N GLY A 310 -17.38 4.17 -0.87
CA GLY A 310 -17.31 5.61 -0.57
C GLY A 310 -18.55 6.13 0.18
N SER A 311 -19.74 5.73 -0.27
CA SER A 311 -21.01 6.11 0.39
C SER A 311 -21.20 5.36 1.70
N THR A 312 -20.87 4.07 1.72
CA THR A 312 -20.88 3.25 2.95
C THR A 312 -19.97 3.83 4.02
N GLY A 313 -18.75 4.24 3.66
CA GLY A 313 -17.81 4.86 4.58
C GLY A 313 -18.33 6.18 5.17
N ALA A 314 -18.97 7.02 4.35
CA ALA A 314 -19.62 8.24 4.83
C ALA A 314 -20.78 7.94 5.80
N HIS A 315 -21.61 6.95 5.48
CA HIS A 315 -22.71 6.52 6.36
C HIS A 315 -22.21 5.95 7.69
N ASN A 316 -21.21 5.07 7.65
CA ASN A 316 -20.60 4.47 8.84
C ASN A 316 -19.98 5.54 9.73
N ARG A 317 -19.24 6.50 9.17
CA ARG A 317 -18.66 7.62 9.94
C ARG A 317 -19.73 8.45 10.66
N ILE A 318 -20.84 8.76 9.99
CA ILE A 318 -21.94 9.51 10.62
C ILE A 318 -22.58 8.66 11.72
N SER A 319 -22.92 7.40 11.43
CA SER A 319 -23.54 6.48 12.39
C SER A 319 -22.67 6.26 13.63
N ASN A 320 -21.39 5.98 13.44
CA ASN A 320 -20.42 5.77 14.53
C ASN A 320 -20.22 7.03 15.37
N ALA A 321 -20.24 8.21 14.75
CA ALA A 321 -20.16 9.48 15.49
C ALA A 321 -21.41 9.73 16.33
N LEU A 322 -22.61 9.47 15.79
CA LEU A 322 -23.86 9.59 16.54
C LEU A 322 -23.89 8.64 17.75
N LEU A 323 -23.52 7.37 17.55
CA LEU A 323 -23.38 6.39 18.63
C LEU A 323 -22.40 6.85 19.71
N ARG A 324 -21.30 7.53 19.34
CA ARG A 324 -20.34 8.05 20.32
C ARG A 324 -20.94 9.18 21.16
N LEU A 325 -21.82 10.00 20.59
CA LEU A 325 -22.51 11.09 21.29
C LEU A 325 -23.56 10.61 22.29
N ASP A 326 -24.03 9.36 22.18
CA ASP A 326 -24.95 8.76 23.16
C ASP A 326 -24.27 8.44 24.50
N ALA A 327 -22.94 8.58 24.59
CA ALA A 327 -22.23 8.40 25.84
C ALA A 327 -22.56 9.51 26.84
N VAL A 328 -22.75 9.13 28.11
CA VAL A 328 -23.15 10.02 29.23
C VAL A 328 -22.21 11.23 29.38
N GLU A 329 -20.94 11.08 29.02
CA GLU A 329 -19.93 12.15 29.04
C GLU A 329 -20.31 13.38 28.18
N TYR A 330 -21.18 13.23 27.18
CA TYR A 330 -21.65 14.34 26.34
C TYR A 330 -22.89 15.05 26.89
N GLU A 331 -23.62 14.49 27.85
CA GLU A 331 -24.82 15.11 28.43
C GLU A 331 -24.52 16.49 29.05
N GLU A 332 -23.42 16.59 29.79
CA GLU A 332 -22.94 17.86 30.35
C GLU A 332 -22.57 18.85 29.24
N THR A 333 -21.93 18.37 28.16
CA THR A 333 -21.60 19.20 27.00
C THR A 333 -22.85 19.77 26.33
N PHE A 334 -23.90 18.98 26.14
CA PHE A 334 -25.15 19.44 25.55
C PHE A 334 -25.80 20.53 26.41
N ARG A 335 -25.83 20.34 27.74
CA ARG A 335 -26.42 21.28 28.69
C ARG A 335 -25.63 22.58 28.79
N ASP A 336 -24.34 22.50 29.07
CA ASP A 336 -23.50 23.67 29.34
C ASP A 336 -23.33 24.58 28.12
N ARG A 337 -23.30 23.97 26.94
CA ARG A 337 -23.21 24.68 25.66
C ARG A 337 -24.57 25.05 25.05
N LYS A 338 -25.67 24.76 25.74
CA LYS A 338 -27.04 25.07 25.32
C LYS A 338 -27.36 24.54 23.91
N ILE A 339 -26.89 23.33 23.62
CA ILE A 339 -27.06 22.70 22.31
C ILE A 339 -28.54 22.35 22.11
N GLY A 340 -29.10 22.77 20.98
CA GLY A 340 -30.44 22.38 20.53
C GLY A 340 -30.44 21.59 19.24
N ILE A 341 -29.41 21.76 18.41
CA ILE A 341 -29.31 21.14 17.09
C ILE A 341 -27.99 20.38 17.01
N VAL A 342 -28.03 19.11 16.59
CA VAL A 342 -26.85 18.27 16.38
C VAL A 342 -26.71 17.96 14.90
N ILE A 343 -25.59 18.39 14.31
CA ILE A 343 -25.27 18.13 12.91
C ILE A 343 -23.97 17.35 12.83
N VAL A 344 -23.97 16.25 12.09
CA VAL A 344 -22.76 15.51 11.73
C VAL A 344 -22.45 15.79 10.27
N ALA A 345 -21.24 16.31 9.99
CA ALA A 345 -20.82 16.59 8.62
C ALA A 345 -19.56 15.78 8.28
N CYS A 346 -19.59 15.07 7.16
CA CYS A 346 -18.57 14.11 6.75
C CYS A 346 -18.11 14.35 5.31
N ILE A 347 -16.83 14.08 5.05
CA ILE A 347 -16.26 13.99 3.71
C ILE A 347 -15.54 12.65 3.58
N GLU A 348 -16.00 11.78 2.68
CA GLU A 348 -15.33 10.52 2.35
C GLU A 348 -14.82 10.55 0.92
N SER A 349 -13.63 10.01 0.68
CA SER A 349 -13.02 10.02 -0.66
C SER A 349 -12.88 8.58 -1.15
N TYR A 350 -13.11 8.35 -2.44
CA TYR A 350 -13.14 7.00 -3.00
C TYR A 350 -12.81 7.01 -4.50
N ILE A 351 -12.47 5.83 -5.03
CA ILE A 351 -12.20 5.64 -6.45
C ILE A 351 -13.37 4.88 -7.07
N GLN A 352 -14.04 5.48 -8.06
CA GLN A 352 -15.04 4.80 -8.88
C GLN A 352 -14.32 4.01 -9.98
N THR A 353 -14.57 2.70 -10.06
CA THR A 353 -14.13 1.84 -11.17
C THR A 353 -15.29 1.26 -11.95
N ASP A 354 -16.47 1.16 -11.32
CA ASP A 354 -17.62 0.51 -11.93
C ASP A 354 -18.41 1.50 -12.79
N ASN A 355 -18.93 1.03 -13.92
CA ASN A 355 -19.77 1.80 -14.83
C ASN A 355 -19.15 3.14 -15.29
N ILE A 356 -17.82 3.20 -15.40
CA ILE A 356 -17.08 4.36 -15.89
C ILE A 356 -15.96 3.90 -16.83
N ASP A 357 -15.68 4.67 -17.89
CA ASP A 357 -14.65 4.32 -18.87
C ASP A 357 -13.23 4.44 -18.30
N ARG A 358 -13.05 5.41 -17.39
CA ARG A 358 -11.77 5.71 -16.75
C ARG A 358 -11.96 5.78 -15.23
N PRO A 359 -11.18 5.05 -14.44
CA PRO A 359 -11.24 5.16 -12.99
C PRO A 359 -11.13 6.61 -12.54
N THR A 360 -11.95 7.02 -11.59
CA THR A 360 -12.07 8.43 -11.21
C THR A 360 -12.16 8.57 -9.70
N ASP A 361 -11.40 9.53 -9.16
CA ASP A 361 -11.45 9.90 -7.75
C ASP A 361 -12.60 10.90 -7.50
N TYR A 362 -13.47 10.57 -6.55
CA TYR A 362 -14.55 11.43 -6.11
C TYR A 362 -14.52 11.59 -4.58
N GLY A 363 -15.18 12.63 -4.11
CA GLY A 363 -15.50 12.83 -2.70
C GLY A 363 -17.01 12.89 -2.46
N VAL A 364 -17.50 12.08 -1.52
CA VAL A 364 -18.84 12.14 -0.93
C VAL A 364 -18.83 13.20 0.16
N VAL A 365 -19.71 14.19 0.06
CA VAL A 365 -19.93 15.21 1.10
C VAL A 365 -21.33 15.02 1.66
N ALA A 366 -21.45 14.75 2.96
CA ALA A 366 -22.71 14.48 3.63
C ALA A 366 -22.89 15.35 4.87
N ILE A 367 -24.09 15.90 5.06
CA ILE A 367 -24.49 16.66 6.25
C ILE A 367 -25.79 16.05 6.77
N HIS A 368 -25.77 15.53 7.99
CA HIS A 368 -26.93 14.96 8.66
C HIS A 368 -27.29 15.78 9.88
N ASN A 369 -28.50 16.34 9.92
CA ASN A 369 -29.09 16.92 11.12
C ASN A 369 -29.80 15.81 11.89
N ALA A 370 -29.21 15.38 13.00
CA ALA A 370 -29.75 14.29 13.82
C ALA A 370 -31.01 14.70 14.58
N THR A 371 -31.20 16.00 14.83
CA THR A 371 -32.38 16.54 15.50
C THR A 371 -33.61 16.50 14.59
N THR A 372 -33.48 16.91 13.33
CA THR A 372 -34.58 16.95 12.34
C THR A 372 -34.65 15.70 11.47
N ARG A 373 -33.61 14.86 11.52
CA ARG A 373 -33.42 13.65 10.69
C ARG A 373 -33.31 13.95 9.19
N GLN A 374 -32.94 15.17 8.83
CA GLN A 374 -32.68 15.56 7.45
C GLN A 374 -31.23 15.26 7.07
N THR A 375 -31.04 14.69 5.89
CA THR A 375 -29.72 14.39 5.33
C THR A 375 -29.60 15.04 3.98
N GLU A 376 -28.55 15.83 3.82
CA GLU A 376 -28.12 16.39 2.55
C GLU A 376 -26.83 15.69 2.14
N VAL A 377 -26.73 15.25 0.90
CA VAL A 377 -25.52 14.60 0.37
C VAL A 377 -25.31 14.93 -1.10
N CYS A 378 -24.06 15.11 -1.50
CA CYS A 378 -23.67 15.27 -2.91
C CYS A 378 -22.31 14.63 -3.18
N LEU A 379 -21.99 14.46 -4.47
CA LEU A 379 -20.63 14.18 -4.92
C LEU A 379 -19.92 15.47 -5.34
N SER A 380 -18.63 15.54 -5.06
CA SER A 380 -17.73 16.47 -5.75
C SER A 380 -17.54 16.10 -7.22
N ARG A 381 -17.09 17.06 -8.02
CA ARG A 381 -16.51 16.76 -9.34
C ARG A 381 -15.31 15.82 -9.14
N GLY A 382 -15.11 14.91 -10.09
CA GLY A 382 -14.07 13.89 -10.00
C GLY A 382 -12.84 14.24 -10.79
N VAL A 383 -11.73 13.57 -10.48
CA VAL A 383 -10.49 13.62 -11.29
C VAL A 383 -10.18 12.22 -11.78
N THR A 384 -10.05 12.06 -13.10
CA THR A 384 -9.70 10.76 -13.68
C THR A 384 -8.32 10.30 -13.18
N VAL A 385 -8.10 9.00 -13.19
CA VAL A 385 -6.85 8.37 -12.73
C VAL A 385 -6.32 7.45 -13.82
N PRO A 386 -5.00 7.44 -14.08
CA PRO A 386 -4.46 6.47 -15.01
C PRO A 386 -4.69 5.05 -14.48
N PRO A 387 -5.36 4.15 -15.24
CA PRO A 387 -5.82 2.84 -14.75
C PRO A 387 -4.70 1.99 -14.12
N ALA A 388 -3.48 2.07 -14.66
CA ALA A 388 -2.37 1.28 -14.18
C ALA A 388 -1.98 1.57 -12.72
N TYR A 389 -2.21 2.79 -12.20
CA TYR A 389 -1.99 3.10 -10.78
C TYR A 389 -3.09 2.51 -9.88
N VAL A 390 -4.33 2.46 -10.39
CA VAL A 390 -5.46 1.82 -9.70
C VAL A 390 -5.26 0.31 -9.64
N ASP A 391 -4.91 -0.31 -10.77
CA ASP A 391 -4.63 -1.74 -10.84
C ASP A 391 -3.49 -2.15 -9.90
N ARG A 392 -2.45 -1.31 -9.81
CA ARG A 392 -1.34 -1.52 -8.88
C ARG A 392 -1.77 -1.41 -7.42
N ALA A 393 -2.57 -0.42 -7.06
CA ALA A 393 -3.09 -0.29 -5.69
C ALA A 393 -3.92 -1.52 -5.29
N ARG A 394 -4.81 -1.97 -6.18
CA ARG A 394 -5.65 -3.16 -6.00
C ARG A 394 -4.86 -4.48 -5.90
N ARG A 395 -3.69 -4.56 -6.57
CA ARG A 395 -2.80 -5.74 -6.54
C ARG A 395 -2.32 -6.08 -5.13
N PHE A 396 -2.17 -5.09 -4.26
CA PHE A 396 -1.71 -5.28 -2.88
C PHE A 396 -2.80 -5.79 -1.93
N GLY A 397 -4.00 -6.05 -2.45
CA GLY A 397 -5.06 -6.75 -1.76
C GLY A 397 -6.05 -5.85 -1.07
N PHE A 398 -6.98 -6.51 -0.39
CA PHE A 398 -8.21 -5.92 0.12
C PHE A 398 -8.48 -6.37 1.55
N GLU A 399 -9.25 -5.58 2.28
CA GLU A 399 -9.72 -5.88 3.63
C GLU A 399 -11.04 -6.65 3.59
N GLY A 400 -10.96 -7.92 3.19
CA GLY A 400 -12.09 -8.86 3.11
C GLY A 400 -13.08 -8.62 1.97
N ASP A 401 -13.17 -7.39 1.45
CA ASP A 401 -14.11 -6.97 0.42
C ASP A 401 -13.37 -6.27 -0.74
N PRO A 402 -13.64 -6.62 -2.01
CA PRO A 402 -12.95 -6.06 -3.19
C PRO A 402 -13.13 -4.55 -3.39
N ASN A 403 -14.03 -3.91 -2.64
CA ASN A 403 -14.22 -2.47 -2.62
C ASN A 403 -13.49 -1.77 -1.45
N ARG A 404 -12.67 -2.49 -0.68
CA ARG A 404 -11.91 -1.99 0.48
C ARG A 404 -10.42 -2.27 0.31
N GLY A 405 -9.71 -1.41 -0.43
CA GLY A 405 -8.29 -1.58 -0.69
C GLY A 405 -7.41 -1.26 0.52
N ARG A 406 -6.32 -2.02 0.69
CA ARG A 406 -5.30 -1.77 1.73
C ARG A 406 -4.34 -0.63 1.39
N VAL A 407 -4.13 -0.38 0.10
CA VAL A 407 -3.19 0.63 -0.41
C VAL A 407 -3.95 1.63 -1.25
N THR A 408 -3.71 2.91 -1.02
CA THR A 408 -4.36 4.00 -1.75
C THR A 408 -3.68 4.28 -3.09
N VAL A 409 -4.47 4.74 -4.06
CA VAL A 409 -3.94 5.20 -5.36
C VAL A 409 -2.93 6.34 -5.18
N GLY A 410 -3.19 7.25 -4.23
CA GLY A 410 -2.28 8.33 -3.90
C GLY A 410 -0.93 7.85 -3.38
N GLN A 411 -0.88 6.76 -2.60
CA GLN A 411 0.38 6.13 -2.18
C GLN A 411 1.16 5.59 -3.37
N ILE A 412 0.49 4.88 -4.30
CA ILE A 412 1.15 4.36 -5.50
C ILE A 412 1.69 5.50 -6.37
N LEU A 413 0.90 6.56 -6.60
CA LEU A 413 1.35 7.73 -7.36
C LEU A 413 2.58 8.39 -6.72
N ALA A 414 2.54 8.69 -5.42
CA ALA A 414 3.65 9.34 -4.74
C ALA A 414 4.92 8.47 -4.66
N ALA A 415 4.77 7.14 -4.56
CA ALA A 415 5.89 6.22 -4.59
C ALA A 415 6.57 6.19 -5.98
N ASN A 416 5.78 6.21 -7.05
CA ASN A 416 6.28 6.12 -8.43
C ASN A 416 6.69 7.47 -9.04
N ALA A 417 6.21 8.58 -8.50
CA ALA A 417 6.55 9.93 -8.91
C ALA A 417 6.91 10.79 -7.67
N PRO A 418 8.18 10.72 -7.21
CA PRO A 418 8.64 11.49 -6.06
C PRO A 418 8.33 12.98 -6.22
N GLY A 419 7.69 13.58 -5.20
CA GLY A 419 7.27 14.98 -5.20
C GLY A 419 5.77 15.19 -5.39
N ILE A 420 5.01 14.15 -5.74
CA ILE A 420 3.55 14.18 -5.66
C ILE A 420 3.10 14.05 -4.19
N ASP A 421 2.20 14.92 -3.75
CA ASP A 421 1.50 14.73 -2.49
C ASP A 421 0.44 13.63 -2.65
N LYS A 422 0.57 12.54 -1.88
CA LYS A 422 -0.38 11.42 -1.90
C LYS A 422 -1.81 11.83 -1.52
N ALA A 423 -2.00 12.92 -0.78
CA ALA A 423 -3.31 13.38 -0.34
C ALA A 423 -4.00 14.34 -1.33
N ASP A 424 -3.23 14.96 -2.22
CA ASP A 424 -3.66 15.99 -3.17
C ASP A 424 -2.98 15.86 -4.54
N TRP A 425 -2.78 14.62 -5.01
CA TRP A 425 -2.13 14.34 -6.29
C TRP A 425 -2.89 14.91 -7.49
N GLN A 426 -4.19 15.20 -7.32
CA GLN A 426 -5.06 15.87 -8.28
C GLN A 426 -4.50 17.24 -8.69
N ALA A 427 -3.84 17.94 -7.76
CA ALA A 427 -3.19 19.23 -8.03
C ALA A 427 -2.10 19.13 -9.10
N VAL A 428 -1.49 17.95 -9.25
CA VAL A 428 -0.51 17.67 -10.31
C VAL A 428 -1.23 17.12 -11.54
N LEU A 429 -1.98 16.04 -11.38
CA LEU A 429 -2.53 15.28 -12.51
C LEU A 429 -3.57 16.06 -13.31
N ALA A 430 -4.37 16.89 -12.65
CA ALA A 430 -5.45 17.69 -13.27
C ALA A 430 -5.28 19.21 -13.08
N ARG A 431 -4.14 19.66 -12.51
CA ARG A 431 -3.88 21.07 -12.18
C ARG A 431 -4.95 21.72 -11.30
N HIS A 432 -5.59 20.90 -10.47
CA HIS A 432 -6.67 21.36 -9.62
C HIS A 432 -6.66 20.57 -8.33
N SER A 433 -6.63 21.28 -7.21
CA SER A 433 -6.54 20.64 -5.91
C SER A 433 -7.85 19.93 -5.59
N ARG A 434 -7.74 18.71 -5.05
CA ARG A 434 -8.86 17.94 -4.50
C ARG A 434 -9.64 18.75 -3.48
N TYR A 435 -8.91 19.56 -2.74
CA TYR A 435 -9.40 20.42 -1.68
C TYR A 435 -10.36 21.48 -2.18
N ASP A 436 -10.17 21.99 -3.38
CA ASP A 436 -11.07 22.97 -3.99
C ASP A 436 -12.32 22.27 -4.54
N LEU A 437 -12.19 21.09 -5.16
CA LEU A 437 -13.34 20.27 -5.59
C LEU A 437 -14.29 19.94 -4.43
N LEU A 438 -13.72 19.62 -3.25
CA LEU A 438 -14.49 19.33 -2.05
C LEU A 438 -15.19 20.58 -1.48
N LYS A 439 -14.52 21.75 -1.51
CA LYS A 439 -15.13 23.02 -1.11
C LYS A 439 -16.29 23.39 -2.02
N ASP A 440 -16.13 23.21 -3.33
CA ASP A 440 -17.16 23.51 -4.33
C ASP A 440 -18.40 22.65 -4.13
N ALA A 441 -18.22 21.35 -3.85
CA ALA A 441 -19.32 20.44 -3.53
C ALA A 441 -20.05 20.86 -2.24
N LEU A 442 -19.29 21.12 -1.17
CA LEU A 442 -19.85 21.54 0.11
C LEU A 442 -20.58 22.89 0.02
N ALA A 443 -20.11 23.82 -0.82
CA ALA A 443 -20.75 25.11 -1.03
C ALA A 443 -22.14 24.99 -1.66
N GLN A 444 -22.37 23.96 -2.47
CA GLN A 444 -23.66 23.70 -3.13
C GLN A 444 -24.65 23.00 -2.20
N LEU A 445 -24.17 22.30 -1.18
CA LEU A 445 -25.00 21.49 -0.30
C LEU A 445 -25.66 22.36 0.79
N PRO A 446 -26.99 22.40 0.94
CA PRO A 446 -27.64 23.18 2.00
C PRO A 446 -27.25 22.66 3.40
N ILE A 447 -27.21 23.56 4.39
CA ILE A 447 -27.03 23.16 5.79
C ILE A 447 -28.44 23.06 6.40
N PRO A 448 -28.92 21.86 6.75
CA PRO A 448 -30.22 21.69 7.40
C PRO A 448 -30.09 22.16 8.85
N LEU A 449 -30.42 23.42 9.13
CA LEU A 449 -30.46 24.00 10.48
C LEU A 449 -31.80 23.77 11.17
#